data_AF-A0AAE4EZR7-F1
#
_entry.id   AF-A0AAE4EZR7-F1
#
_cell.length_a   1.000
_cell.length_b   1.000
_cell.length_c   1.000
_cell.angle_alpha   90.00
_cell.angle_beta   90.00
_cell.angle_gamma   90.00
#
_symmetry.space_group_name_H-M   'P 1'
#
loop_
_entity.id
_entity.type
_entity.pdbx_description
1 polymer ?
#
loop_
_entity_poly.entity_id
_entity_poly.type
_entity_poly.pdbx_seq_one_letter_code
_entity_poly.pdbx_strand_id
1 'polypeptide(L)'
;MPTKTGGSHALATFVTLILGALLSKYIWELVPPLGDLSLRVMTFITAVTGASIPTSEQFAGTVVVMVGISFVWGVVYHLGRHS
;
A
#
# COMPACT_ATOMS: atom_id res chain seq x y z
N MET A 1 -22.50 6.93 23.66
CA MET A 1 -23.58 6.99 22.65
C MET A 1 -23.37 5.86 21.63
N PRO A 2 -24.07 4.72 21.71
CA PRO A 2 -23.74 3.52 20.92
C PRO A 2 -24.50 3.37 19.59
N THR A 3 -25.61 4.09 19.38
CA THR A 3 -26.49 3.88 18.22
C THR A 3 -26.12 4.69 16.98
N LYS A 4 -25.31 5.76 17.11
CA LYS A 4 -24.80 6.52 15.96
C LYS A 4 -23.46 6.02 15.41
N THR A 5 -22.70 5.24 16.19
CA THR A 5 -21.35 4.77 15.81
C THR A 5 -21.35 3.40 15.14
N GLY A 6 -22.35 2.55 15.41
CA GLY A 6 -22.44 1.20 14.81
C GLY A 6 -22.68 1.21 13.30
N GLY A 7 -23.57 2.09 12.82
CA GLY A 7 -23.83 2.24 11.38
C GLY A 7 -22.63 2.81 10.62
N SER A 8 -21.95 3.81 11.18
CA SER A 8 -20.72 4.36 10.60
C SER A 8 -19.57 3.36 10.60
N HIS A 9 -19.46 2.49 11.62
CA HIS A 9 -18.47 1.42 11.62
C HIS A 9 -18.75 0.38 10.55
N ALA A 10 -19.98 -0.16 10.47
CA ALA A 10 -20.34 -1.15 9.46
C ALA A 10 -20.17 -0.63 8.03
N LEU A 11 -20.52 0.63 7.78
CA LEU A 11 -20.32 1.29 6.49
C LEU A 11 -18.82 1.46 6.20
N ALA A 12 -18.02 1.88 7.19
CA ALA A 12 -16.57 2.01 7.03
C ALA A 12 -15.90 0.66 6.72
N THR A 13 -16.27 -0.42 7.39
CA THR A 13 -15.75 -1.77 7.07
C THR A 13 -16.16 -2.20 5.67
N PHE A 14 -17.42 -1.98 5.28
CA PHE A 14 -17.91 -2.34 3.96
C PHE A 14 -17.18 -1.58 2.84
N VAL A 15 -17.03 -0.26 3.00
CA VAL A 15 -16.28 0.58 2.06
C VAL A 15 -14.81 0.17 1.99
N THR A 16 -14.18 -0.14 3.13
CA THR A 16 -12.79 -0.63 3.17
C THR A 16 -12.64 -1.95 2.42
N LEU A 17 -13.62 -2.85 2.53
CA LEU A 17 -13.60 -4.15 1.87
C LEU A 17 -13.74 -4.00 0.35
N ILE A 18 -14.64 -3.14 -0.12
CA ILE A 18 -14.79 -2.82 -1.56
C ILE A 18 -13.52 -2.15 -2.11
N LEU A 19 -13.02 -1.13 -1.41
CA LEU A 19 -11.81 -0.42 -1.83
C LEU A 19 -10.60 -1.37 -1.83
N GLY A 20 -10.47 -2.26 -0.85
CA GLY A 20 -9.41 -3.26 -0.81
C GLY A 20 -9.47 -4.25 -1.99
N ALA A 21 -10.67 -4.71 -2.35
CA ALA A 21 -10.87 -5.59 -3.50
C ALA A 21 -10.57 -4.90 -4.83
N LEU A 22 -11.03 -3.66 -5.01
CA LEU A 22 -10.73 -2.86 -6.20
C LEU A 22 -9.25 -2.52 -6.29
N LEU A 23 -8.64 -2.06 -5.20
CA LEU A 23 -7.23 -1.73 -5.15
C LEU A 23 -6.36 -2.94 -5.47
N SER A 24 -6.73 -4.13 -4.99
CA SER A 24 -6.05 -5.39 -5.35
C SER A 24 -6.05 -5.58 -6.87
N LYS A 25 -7.21 -5.48 -7.53
CA LYS A 25 -7.29 -5.60 -9.00
C LYS A 25 -6.48 -4.53 -9.74
N TYR A 26 -6.58 -3.26 -9.32
CA TYR A 26 -5.90 -2.15 -9.97
C TYR A 26 -4.37 -2.15 -9.77
N ILE A 27 -3.87 -2.67 -8.64
CA ILE A 27 -2.44 -2.91 -8.41
C ILE A 27 -1.87 -3.87 -9.46
N TRP A 28 -2.67 -4.85 -9.89
CA TRP A 28 -2.23 -5.85 -10.87
C TRP A 28 -2.42 -5.42 -12.33
N GLU A 29 -3.35 -4.51 -12.63
CA GLU A 29 -3.75 -4.21 -14.02
C GLU A 29 -3.36 -2.81 -14.56
N LEU A 30 -3.15 -1.78 -13.73
CA LEU A 30 -3.16 -0.38 -14.23
C LEU A 30 -1.79 0.31 -14.40
N VAL A 31 -0.71 -0.34 -13.98
CA VAL A 31 0.68 0.16 -14.05
C VAL A 31 1.49 -1.01 -14.62
N PRO A 32 2.64 -0.85 -15.32
CA PRO A 32 3.53 -2.00 -15.57
C PRO A 32 3.57 -2.84 -14.31
N PRO A 33 3.37 -4.18 -14.39
CA PRO A 33 3.01 -5.01 -13.25
C PRO A 33 3.81 -4.53 -12.05
N LEU A 34 3.16 -4.08 -10.98
CA LEU A 34 3.89 -3.44 -9.87
C LEU A 34 5.03 -4.34 -9.37
N GLY A 35 4.90 -5.66 -9.54
CA GLY A 35 5.97 -6.66 -9.44
C GLY A 35 7.21 -6.38 -10.30
N ASP A 36 7.07 -6.13 -11.61
CA ASP A 36 8.19 -5.82 -12.51
C ASP A 36 8.90 -4.51 -12.16
N LEU A 37 8.13 -3.46 -11.88
CA LEU A 37 8.71 -2.16 -11.51
C LEU A 37 9.42 -2.25 -10.17
N SER A 38 8.79 -2.90 -9.18
CA SER A 38 9.38 -3.10 -7.86
C SER A 38 10.60 -3.99 -7.92
N LEU A 39 10.60 -5.06 -8.71
CA LEU A 39 11.79 -5.87 -8.98
C LEU A 39 12.94 -5.02 -9.50
N ARG A 40 12.71 -4.21 -10.53
CA ARG A 40 13.77 -3.35 -11.11
C ARG A 40 14.36 -2.39 -10.08
N VAL A 41 13.51 -1.79 -9.24
CA VAL A 41 13.97 -0.90 -8.16
C VAL A 41 14.81 -1.67 -7.15
N MET A 42 14.36 -2.84 -6.71
CA MET A 42 15.10 -3.66 -5.74
C MET A 42 16.42 -4.17 -6.32
N THR A 43 16.44 -4.61 -7.57
CA THR A 43 17.68 -5.01 -8.27
C THR A 43 18.66 -3.85 -8.38
N PHE A 44 18.18 -2.64 -8.69
CA PHE A 44 19.03 -1.44 -8.73
C PHE A 44 19.61 -1.11 -7.34
N ILE A 45 18.80 -1.17 -6.29
CA ILE A 45 19.26 -0.94 -4.91
C ILE A 45 20.33 -1.97 -4.55
N THR A 46 20.09 -3.26 -4.80
CA THR A 46 21.08 -4.32 -4.55
C THR A 46 22.37 -4.09 -5.34
N ALA A 47 22.28 -3.66 -6.60
CA ALA A 47 23.45 -3.38 -7.44
C ALA A 47 24.29 -2.21 -6.92
N VAL A 48 23.65 -1.15 -6.39
CA VAL A 48 24.35 0.05 -5.91
C VAL A 48 24.86 -0.11 -4.47
N THR A 49 24.14 -0.88 -3.64
CA THR A 49 24.47 -1.04 -2.21
C THR A 49 25.30 -2.28 -1.91
N GLY A 50 25.31 -3.27 -2.81
CA GLY A 50 25.89 -4.59 -2.57
C GLY A 50 25.12 -5.41 -1.52
N ALA A 51 23.99 -4.92 -1.01
CA ALA A 51 23.20 -5.61 0.00
C ALA A 51 22.49 -6.83 -0.60
N SER A 52 22.54 -7.98 0.08
CA SER A 52 21.83 -9.18 -0.33
C SER A 52 20.34 -9.08 0.01
N ILE A 53 19.60 -8.28 -0.76
CA ILE A 53 18.16 -8.09 -0.57
C ILE A 53 17.40 -9.09 -1.45
N PRO A 54 16.39 -9.81 -0.92
CA PRO A 54 15.57 -10.70 -1.73
C PRO A 54 14.91 -9.95 -2.88
N THR A 55 15.15 -10.38 -4.12
CA THR A 55 14.56 -9.80 -5.33
C THR A 55 13.48 -10.73 -5.89
N SER A 56 12.56 -11.21 -5.04
CA SER A 56 11.36 -11.90 -5.51
C SER A 56 10.24 -10.89 -5.74
N GLU A 57 9.38 -11.13 -6.74
CA GLU A 57 8.22 -10.28 -7.02
C GLU A 57 7.34 -10.08 -5.78
N GLN A 58 7.15 -11.14 -4.99
CA GLN A 58 6.34 -11.10 -3.78
C GLN A 58 6.97 -10.20 -2.71
N PHE A 59 8.29 -10.25 -2.51
CA PHE A 59 8.98 -9.38 -1.56
C PHE A 59 8.97 -7.92 -2.03
N ALA A 60 9.32 -7.69 -3.30
CA ALA A 60 9.34 -6.37 -3.89
C ALA A 60 7.94 -5.71 -3.88
N GLY A 61 6.90 -6.46 -4.22
CA GLY A 61 5.51 -6.01 -4.12
C GLY A 61 5.09 -5.69 -2.69
N THR A 62 5.50 -6.51 -1.71
CA THR A 62 5.22 -6.25 -0.28
C THR A 62 5.85 -4.94 0.18
N VAL A 63 7.12 -4.70 -0.18
CA VAL A 63 7.84 -3.46 0.17
C VAL A 63 7.11 -2.24 -0.42
N VAL A 64 6.68 -2.31 -1.68
CA VAL A 64 5.94 -1.20 -2.31
C VAL A 64 4.62 -0.92 -1.59
N VAL A 65 3.85 -1.95 -1.24
CA VAL A 65 2.60 -1.79 -0.48
C VAL A 65 2.87 -1.15 0.88
N MET A 66 3.88 -1.62 1.62
CA MET A 66 4.23 -1.05 2.93
C MET A 66 4.65 0.42 2.83
N VAL A 67 5.48 0.77 1.84
CA VAL A 67 5.89 2.16 1.60
C VAL A 67 4.68 3.02 1.23
N GLY A 68 3.82 2.54 0.34
CA GLY A 68 2.61 3.26 -0.08
C GLY A 68 1.67 3.55 1.08
N ILE A 69 1.34 2.54 1.89
CA ILE A 69 0.49 2.70 3.08
C ILE A 69 1.15 3.65 4.09
N SER A 70 2.45 3.50 4.35
CA SER A 70 3.19 4.36 5.28
C SER A 70 3.22 5.81 4.83
N PHE A 71 3.37 6.05 3.52
CA PHE A 71 3.32 7.38 2.94
C PHE A 71 1.93 8.02 3.09
N VAL A 72 0.87 7.28 2.74
CA VAL A 72 -0.52 7.75 2.88
C VAL A 72 -0.80 8.09 4.35
N TRP A 73 -0.42 7.22 5.29
CA TRP A 73 -0.55 7.50 6.71
C TRP A 73 0.21 8.75 7.14
N GLY A 74 1.46 8.91 6.69
CA GLY A 74 2.28 10.09 6.99
C GLY A 74 1.65 11.40 6.49
N VAL A 75 1.07 11.38 5.28
CA VAL A 75 0.33 12.52 4.70
C VAL A 75 -0.92 12.82 5.51
N VAL A 76 -1.76 11.82 5.76
CA VAL A 76 -3.00 11.96 6.53
C VAL A 76 -2.71 12.50 7.94
N TYR A 77 -1.68 11.97 8.60
CA TYR A 77 -1.26 12.44 9.92
C TYR A 77 -0.82 13.92 9.88
N HIS A 78 0.01 14.31 8.91
CA HIS A 78 0.48 15.69 8.82
C HIS A 78 -0.63 16.69 8.50
N LEU A 79 -1.59 16.31 7.66
CA LEU A 79 -2.73 17.16 7.31
C LEU A 79 -3.75 17.22 8.44
N GLY A 80 -4.06 16.08 9.07
CA GLY A 80 -5.07 15.98 10.12
C GLY A 80 -4.62 16.50 11.49
N ARG A 81 -3.32 16.49 11.81
CA ARG A 81 -2.82 16.93 13.12
C ARG A 81 -2.83 18.44 13.35
N HIS A 82 -2.99 19.23 12.29
CA HIS A 82 -3.11 20.69 12.34
C HIS A 82 -4.55 21.16 12.06
N SER A 83 -5.52 20.24 12.10
CA SER A 83 -6.95 20.51 11.99
C SER A 83 -7.60 20.66 13.36
#